data_AF-B0EQG0-F1
#
_entry.id   AF-B0EQG0-F1
#
_cell.length_a   1.000
_cell.length_b   1.000
_cell.length_c   1.000
_cell.angle_alpha   90.00
_cell.angle_beta   90.00
_cell.angle_gamma   90.00
#
_symmetry.space_group_name_H-M   'P 1'
#
loop_
_entity.id
_entity.type
_entity.pdbx_description
1 polymer ?
#
loop_
_entity_poly.entity_id
_entity_poly.type
_entity_poly.pdbx_seq_one_letter_code
_entity_poly.pdbx_strand_id
1 'polypeptide(L)'
;MSFLFGSSASKQSTTQILFDDDHMKPKVKVERKNGVIELVQFTPQEPIKGKVFIQMGNIKKPIIHNGIKLVLQGIFECQSGMKPQTIIDTSVDLCGPNSLTNQQVMYPFEFAPLNQYESYNGKFLKLKYVLSVHIMSKSHINPQEKEFALIIPHTPSLIQPINQELGIEKIIQLDLKLSKNSYALNDVIMGSLFIRLLHVKICRVEMNLIRVESIGRPLMEKSRTNFKNIQLVDGQLVKGDIIPVRFFLKNLQLTPTQTNIADIFSVNYYLSFDFIDEEGMKYNCATEINLYRGEKDQQDVRMLPPVDVVDLEHLASVSHLYLGDSDRPIEEQENSQPNEVPKQEGDDKLPSFGDDFKEEVYEETKQDDTPKKSTGNNVEDFIF
;
A
#
# COMPACT_ATOMS: atom_id res chain seq x y z
N MET A 1 -0.65 27.36 -40.46
CA MET A 1 0.45 28.33 -40.28
C MET A 1 1.75 27.64 -40.63
N SER A 2 2.46 28.18 -41.62
CA SER A 2 3.76 27.74 -42.10
C SER A 2 4.87 28.16 -41.14
N PHE A 3 5.64 27.21 -40.61
CA PHE A 3 6.85 27.51 -39.85
C PHE A 3 8.04 27.68 -40.80
N LEU A 4 8.42 28.92 -41.04
CA LEU A 4 9.70 29.33 -41.63
C LEU A 4 10.81 29.18 -40.59
N PHE A 5 11.78 28.29 -40.82
CA PHE A 5 13.02 28.24 -40.03
C PHE A 5 14.15 28.89 -40.82
N GLY A 6 14.50 30.11 -40.43
CA GLY A 6 15.80 30.72 -40.72
C GLY A 6 16.64 30.76 -39.45
N SER A 7 17.79 30.08 -39.45
CA SER A 7 19.07 30.49 -38.84
C SER A 7 19.98 29.26 -38.62
N SER A 8 21.24 29.40 -39.00
CA SER A 8 22.30 28.40 -38.94
C SER A 8 22.80 28.16 -37.51
N ALA A 9 21.98 27.51 -36.68
CA ALA A 9 22.51 26.78 -35.53
C ALA A 9 23.11 25.47 -36.05
N SER A 10 24.33 25.11 -35.62
CA SER A 10 24.84 23.75 -35.80
C SER A 10 23.84 22.79 -35.17
N LYS A 11 22.99 22.15 -35.99
CA LYS A 11 21.98 21.22 -35.50
C LYS A 11 22.72 20.15 -34.69
N GLN A 12 22.38 20.04 -33.41
CA GLN A 12 22.91 18.98 -32.55
C GLN A 12 22.20 17.68 -32.91
N SER A 13 22.90 16.55 -32.79
CA SER A 13 22.26 15.24 -32.95
C SER A 13 21.26 15.01 -31.83
N THR A 14 20.10 14.45 -32.17
CA THR A 14 19.02 14.19 -31.21
C THR A 14 18.84 12.69 -31.04
N THR A 15 18.82 12.24 -29.80
CA THR A 15 18.55 10.84 -29.43
C THR A 15 17.20 10.75 -28.74
N GLN A 16 16.41 9.73 -29.05
CA GLN A 16 15.10 9.48 -28.45
C GLN A 16 14.92 7.99 -28.16
N ILE A 17 14.30 7.67 -27.03
CA ILE A 17 13.91 6.32 -26.67
C ILE A 17 12.40 6.21 -26.91
N LEU A 18 11.99 5.27 -27.75
CA LEU A 18 10.61 5.03 -28.12
C LEU A 18 10.22 3.65 -27.60
N PHE A 19 9.16 3.56 -26.80
CA PHE A 19 8.64 2.27 -26.36
C PHE A 19 7.71 1.71 -27.44
N ASP A 20 7.72 0.40 -27.62
CA ASP A 20 6.73 -0.24 -28.47
C ASP A 20 5.33 -0.07 -27.84
N ASP A 21 4.33 0.23 -28.67
CA ASP A 21 2.93 0.41 -28.30
C ASP A 21 2.67 1.41 -27.16
N ASP A 22 3.53 2.43 -26.99
CA ASP A 22 3.42 3.50 -25.96
C ASP A 22 1.99 4.08 -25.86
N HIS A 23 1.35 4.33 -27.00
CA HIS A 23 -0.01 4.87 -27.10
C HIS A 23 -1.12 3.94 -26.59
N MET A 24 -0.88 2.63 -26.54
CA MET A 24 -1.82 1.63 -26.03
C MET A 24 -1.57 1.27 -24.57
N LYS A 25 -0.40 1.63 -24.02
CA LYS A 25 0.00 1.28 -22.67
C LYS A 25 -0.63 2.23 -21.63
N PRO A 26 -0.98 1.72 -20.44
CA PRO A 26 -1.42 2.56 -19.35
C PRO A 26 -0.32 3.54 -18.93
N LYS A 27 -0.73 4.71 -18.43
CA LYS A 27 0.19 5.76 -17.98
C LYS A 27 -0.02 6.07 -16.51
N VAL A 28 1.09 6.25 -15.79
CA VAL A 28 1.11 6.69 -14.40
C VAL A 28 1.45 8.17 -14.36
N LYS A 29 0.61 8.96 -13.69
CA LYS A 29 0.85 10.38 -13.44
C LYS A 29 1.75 10.54 -12.23
N VAL A 30 2.86 11.27 -12.39
CA VAL A 30 3.81 11.55 -11.33
C VAL A 30 3.95 13.06 -11.18
N GLU A 31 3.71 13.57 -9.97
CA GLU A 31 3.91 14.97 -9.66
C GLU A 31 5.40 15.29 -9.47
N ARG A 32 5.88 16.31 -10.17
CA ARG A 32 7.24 16.84 -10.08
C ARG A 32 7.18 18.36 -9.85
N LYS A 33 8.31 18.95 -9.48
CA LYS A 33 8.45 20.41 -9.31
C LYS A 33 8.02 21.21 -10.55
N ASN A 34 8.18 20.62 -11.74
CA ASN A 34 7.93 21.28 -13.03
C ASN A 34 6.55 20.92 -13.61
N GLY A 35 5.67 20.28 -12.83
CA GLY A 35 4.35 19.83 -13.26
C GLY A 35 4.16 18.32 -13.17
N VAL A 36 3.04 17.85 -13.72
CA VAL A 36 2.70 16.42 -13.79
C VAL A 36 3.33 15.82 -15.04
N ILE A 37 4.11 14.74 -14.87
CA ILE A 37 4.63 13.94 -15.97
C ILE A 37 3.83 12.64 -16.08
N GLU A 38 3.64 12.15 -17.31
CA GLU A 38 3.03 10.85 -17.56
C GLU A 38 4.11 9.84 -17.94
N LEU A 39 4.21 8.77 -17.16
CA LEU A 39 5.15 7.68 -17.39
C LEU A 39 4.42 6.47 -17.97
N VAL A 40 5.03 5.81 -18.95
CA VAL A 40 4.53 4.53 -19.44
C VAL A 40 4.64 3.50 -18.33
N GLN A 41 3.55 2.77 -18.10
CA GLN A 41 3.51 1.69 -17.12
C GLN A 41 3.97 0.38 -17.74
N PHE A 42 4.81 -0.34 -17.00
CA PHE A 42 5.17 -1.72 -17.24
C PHE A 42 4.76 -2.61 -16.07
N THR A 43 4.50 -3.88 -16.35
CA THR A 43 4.19 -4.93 -15.36
C THR A 43 5.21 -6.08 -15.43
N PRO A 44 5.31 -6.94 -14.41
CA PRO A 44 6.26 -8.07 -14.40
C PRO A 44 6.05 -9.12 -15.49
N GLN A 45 4.92 -9.07 -16.20
CA GLN A 45 4.53 -10.05 -17.21
C GLN A 45 5.02 -9.67 -18.61
N GLU A 46 5.37 -8.40 -18.81
CA GLU A 46 5.72 -7.87 -20.13
C GLU A 46 7.20 -7.47 -20.21
N PRO A 47 7.86 -7.76 -21.34
CA PRO A 47 9.23 -7.30 -21.57
C PRO A 47 9.24 -5.80 -21.88
N ILE A 48 10.38 -5.16 -21.59
CA ILE A 48 10.57 -3.73 -21.86
C ILE A 48 11.20 -3.61 -23.25
N LYS A 49 10.37 -3.28 -24.24
CA LYS A 49 10.72 -3.27 -25.67
C LYS A 49 10.58 -1.88 -26.28
N GLY A 50 11.39 -1.64 -27.31
CA GLY A 50 11.30 -0.41 -28.06
C GLY A 50 12.43 -0.22 -29.05
N LYS A 51 12.61 1.04 -29.45
CA LYS A 51 13.63 1.45 -30.40
C LYS A 51 14.32 2.72 -29.91
N VAL A 52 15.63 2.76 -30.04
CA VAL A 52 16.44 3.98 -29.88
C VAL A 52 16.59 4.62 -31.25
N PHE A 53 16.04 5.83 -31.38
CA PHE A 53 16.13 6.64 -32.59
C PHE A 53 17.23 7.69 -32.41
N ILE A 54 18.19 7.71 -33.32
CA ILE A 54 19.28 8.68 -33.35
C ILE A 54 19.19 9.43 -34.68
N GLN A 55 19.02 10.75 -34.59
CA GLN A 55 19.03 11.64 -35.74
C GLN A 55 20.27 12.53 -35.69
N MET A 56 21.06 12.48 -36.75
CA MET A 56 22.30 13.23 -36.88
C MET A 56 22.00 14.69 -37.20
N GLY A 57 22.60 15.59 -36.42
CA GLY A 57 22.45 17.02 -36.65
C GLY A 57 23.29 17.53 -37.82
N ASN A 58 24.46 16.94 -38.07
CA ASN A 58 25.32 17.27 -39.20
C ASN A 58 25.88 16.01 -39.88
N ILE A 59 25.35 15.69 -41.06
CA ILE A 59 25.76 14.52 -41.85
C ILE A 59 27.22 14.60 -42.30
N LYS A 60 27.78 15.81 -42.46
CA LYS A 60 29.18 16.01 -42.90
C LYS A 60 30.20 15.73 -41.80
N LYS A 61 29.77 15.64 -40.54
CA LYS A 61 30.63 15.35 -39.38
C LYS A 61 30.08 14.09 -38.69
N PRO A 62 30.46 12.89 -39.17
CA PRO A 62 29.95 11.66 -38.61
C PRO A 62 30.44 11.48 -37.16
N ILE A 63 29.60 10.89 -36.31
CA ILE A 63 29.99 10.57 -34.94
C ILE A 63 30.71 9.22 -34.96
N ILE A 64 32.01 9.25 -34.71
CA ILE A 64 32.82 8.04 -34.54
C ILE A 64 32.69 7.59 -33.08
N HIS A 65 32.12 6.41 -32.86
CA HIS A 65 31.88 5.84 -31.53
C HIS A 65 32.50 4.45 -31.39
N ASN A 66 32.91 4.12 -30.18
CA ASN A 66 33.38 2.80 -29.76
C ASN A 66 32.24 1.88 -29.28
N GLY A 67 31.00 2.29 -29.54
CA GLY A 67 29.80 1.50 -29.27
C GLY A 67 28.65 2.38 -28.77
N ILE A 68 27.44 1.85 -28.90
CA ILE A 68 26.21 2.45 -28.42
C ILE A 68 25.56 1.43 -27.48
N LYS A 69 25.35 1.84 -26.24
CA LYS A 69 24.84 0.99 -25.17
C LYS A 69 23.55 1.58 -24.61
N LEU A 70 22.56 0.74 -24.38
CA LEU A 70 21.34 1.10 -23.66
C LEU A 70 21.42 0.47 -22.26
N VAL A 71 21.26 1.30 -21.24
CA VAL A 71 21.39 0.90 -19.84
C VAL A 71 20.05 1.11 -19.15
N LEU A 72 19.53 0.08 -18.52
CA LEU A 72 18.34 0.10 -17.67
C LEU A 72 18.79 0.14 -16.21
N GLN A 73 18.33 1.16 -15.49
CA GLN A 73 18.67 1.34 -14.08
C GLN A 73 17.44 1.54 -13.22
N GLY A 74 17.40 0.84 -12.09
CA GLY A 74 16.53 1.15 -10.95
C GLY A 74 17.31 2.02 -9.97
N ILE A 75 16.89 3.27 -9.79
CA ILE A 75 17.62 4.27 -9.02
C ILE A 75 16.79 4.65 -7.80
N PHE A 76 17.35 4.41 -6.63
CA PHE A 76 16.84 4.88 -5.35
C PHE A 76 17.39 6.28 -5.03
N GLU A 77 16.51 7.19 -4.65
CA GLU A 77 16.82 8.55 -4.22
C GLU A 77 16.05 8.89 -2.94
N CYS A 78 16.66 9.70 -2.06
CA CYS A 78 15.98 10.22 -0.89
C CYS A 78 16.34 11.68 -0.62
N GLN A 79 15.53 12.35 0.22
CA GLN A 79 15.74 13.76 0.56
C GLN A 79 16.79 14.00 1.66
N SER A 80 17.39 12.96 2.24
CA SER A 80 18.37 13.10 3.32
C SER A 80 19.76 13.54 2.86
N GLY A 81 19.95 13.73 1.54
CA GLY A 81 21.24 14.10 0.96
C GLY A 81 22.16 12.92 0.67
N MET A 82 21.71 11.68 0.91
CA MET A 82 22.42 10.50 0.40
C MET A 82 22.49 10.56 -1.13
N LYS A 83 23.64 10.15 -1.68
CA LYS A 83 23.79 10.02 -3.13
C LYS A 83 22.79 8.97 -3.65
N PRO A 84 22.20 9.19 -4.83
CA PRO A 84 21.38 8.18 -5.50
C PRO A 84 22.11 6.84 -5.58
N GLN A 85 21.39 5.75 -5.32
CA GLN A 85 21.92 4.39 -5.35
C GLN A 85 21.26 3.60 -6.46
N THR A 86 22.06 2.92 -7.27
CA THR A 86 21.55 2.01 -8.30
C THR A 86 21.31 0.64 -7.68
N ILE A 87 20.06 0.18 -7.69
CA ILE A 87 19.65 -1.12 -7.14
C ILE A 87 19.45 -2.19 -8.21
N ILE A 88 19.22 -1.75 -9.46
CA ILE A 88 19.12 -2.60 -10.65
C ILE A 88 19.98 -1.95 -11.72
N ASP A 89 20.85 -2.72 -12.37
CA ASP A 89 21.69 -2.26 -13.47
C ASP A 89 21.77 -3.37 -14.51
N THR A 90 21.20 -3.16 -15.68
CA THR A 90 21.21 -4.11 -16.79
C THR A 90 21.42 -3.36 -18.09
N SER A 91 22.06 -3.98 -19.07
CA SER A 91 22.38 -3.26 -20.30
C SER A 91 22.39 -4.15 -21.53
N VAL A 92 22.09 -3.53 -22.67
CA VAL A 92 22.16 -4.15 -24.00
C VAL A 92 23.05 -3.30 -24.90
N ASP A 93 23.95 -3.95 -25.62
CA ASP A 93 24.76 -3.31 -26.65
C ASP A 93 23.93 -3.18 -27.93
N LEU A 94 23.62 -1.95 -28.34
CA LEU A 94 22.81 -1.66 -29.53
C LEU A 94 23.66 -1.69 -30.81
N CYS A 95 24.92 -1.25 -30.70
CA CYS A 95 25.85 -1.21 -31.81
C CYS A 95 27.28 -1.29 -31.31
N GLY A 96 28.12 -2.08 -31.98
CA GLY A 96 29.57 -2.10 -31.74
C GLY A 96 30.26 -0.82 -32.23
N PRO A 97 31.61 -0.79 -32.21
CA PRO A 97 32.38 0.33 -32.73
C PRO A 97 32.05 0.63 -34.19
N ASN A 98 31.61 1.85 -34.50
CA ASN A 98 31.25 2.26 -35.85
C ASN A 98 31.28 3.80 -36.01
N SER A 99 31.00 4.26 -37.24
CA SER A 99 30.78 5.66 -37.57
C SER A 99 29.33 5.88 -37.97
N LEU A 100 28.61 6.74 -37.24
CA LEU A 100 27.25 7.15 -37.60
C LEU A 100 27.30 8.12 -38.79
N THR A 101 27.08 7.58 -39.99
CA THR A 101 27.07 8.32 -41.26
C THR A 101 25.65 8.62 -41.76
N ASN A 102 24.69 7.76 -41.43
CA ASN A 102 23.30 7.92 -41.83
C ASN A 102 22.65 9.11 -41.11
N GLN A 103 21.76 9.82 -41.80
CA GLN A 103 21.03 10.94 -41.19
C GLN A 103 20.14 10.50 -40.03
N GLN A 104 19.55 9.31 -40.12
CA GLN A 104 18.68 8.71 -39.10
C GLN A 104 18.99 7.22 -38.97
N VAL A 105 19.05 6.72 -37.74
CA VAL A 105 19.27 5.30 -37.43
C VAL A 105 18.34 4.88 -36.30
N MET A 106 17.87 3.64 -36.37
CA MET A 106 17.03 3.01 -35.34
C MET A 106 17.66 1.70 -34.88
N TYR A 107 17.79 1.54 -33.56
CA TYR A 107 18.26 0.30 -32.95
C TYR A 107 17.13 -0.29 -32.09
N PRO A 108 16.63 -1.50 -32.39
CA PRO A 108 15.67 -2.17 -31.52
C PRO A 108 16.34 -2.62 -30.22
N PHE A 109 15.57 -2.68 -29.14
CA PHE A 109 16.03 -3.21 -27.86
C PHE A 109 14.92 -4.02 -27.18
N GLU A 110 15.35 -4.96 -26.33
CA GLU A 110 14.48 -5.76 -25.48
C GLU A 110 15.21 -6.05 -24.17
N PHE A 111 14.58 -5.72 -23.05
CA PHE A 111 14.97 -6.20 -21.72
C PHE A 111 13.95 -7.22 -21.23
N ALA A 112 14.43 -8.20 -20.45
CA ALA A 112 13.57 -9.13 -19.75
C ALA A 112 12.63 -8.39 -18.78
N PRO A 113 11.43 -8.94 -18.49
CA PRO A 113 10.51 -8.36 -17.52
C PRO A 113 11.17 -8.18 -16.14
N LEU A 114 10.86 -7.08 -15.46
CA LEU A 114 11.32 -6.79 -14.11
C LEU A 114 10.25 -7.15 -13.09
N ASN A 115 10.63 -7.87 -12.03
CA ASN A 115 9.69 -8.37 -11.02
C ASN A 115 10.16 -8.14 -9.57
N GLN A 116 11.23 -7.37 -9.37
CA GLN A 116 11.87 -7.25 -8.06
C GLN A 116 11.21 -6.19 -7.18
N TYR A 117 11.12 -4.94 -7.65
CA TYR A 117 10.69 -3.81 -6.83
C TYR A 117 9.73 -2.87 -7.57
N GLU A 118 8.56 -2.59 -7.00
CA GLU A 118 7.62 -1.61 -7.57
C GLU A 118 8.20 -0.18 -7.48
N SER A 119 7.97 0.61 -8.53
CA SER A 119 8.32 2.03 -8.55
C SER A 119 7.62 2.76 -7.41
N TYR A 120 8.36 3.62 -6.73
CA TYR A 120 7.85 4.37 -5.59
C TYR A 120 8.16 5.85 -5.76
N ASN A 121 7.16 6.71 -5.55
CA ASN A 121 7.35 8.15 -5.56
C ASN A 121 6.64 8.77 -4.35
N GLY A 122 7.36 8.78 -3.23
CA GLY A 122 6.90 9.39 -1.99
C GLY A 122 7.44 10.79 -1.79
N LYS A 123 7.20 11.31 -0.58
CA LYS A 123 7.71 12.62 -0.18
C LYS A 123 9.20 12.50 0.10
N PHE A 124 9.59 11.51 0.89
CA PHE A 124 10.96 11.33 1.34
C PHE A 124 11.78 10.40 0.44
N LEU A 125 11.17 9.35 -0.10
CA LEU A 125 11.85 8.33 -0.90
C LEU A 125 11.33 8.27 -2.33
N LYS A 126 12.21 7.90 -3.25
CA LYS A 126 11.86 7.61 -4.64
C LYS A 126 12.65 6.40 -5.12
N LEU A 127 11.96 5.50 -5.80
CA LEU A 127 12.55 4.44 -6.60
C LEU A 127 12.02 4.60 -8.03
N LYS A 128 12.90 5.02 -8.94
CA LYS A 128 12.58 5.30 -10.34
C LYS A 128 13.31 4.34 -11.27
N TYR A 129 12.71 4.04 -12.41
CA TYR A 129 13.34 3.24 -13.46
C TYR A 129 13.63 4.09 -14.68
N VAL A 130 14.87 4.04 -15.16
CA VAL A 130 15.36 4.89 -16.24
C VAL A 130 16.09 4.05 -17.28
N LEU A 131 15.80 4.31 -18.55
CA LEU A 131 16.60 3.88 -19.68
C LEU A 131 17.53 5.01 -20.11
N SER A 132 18.83 4.75 -20.19
CA SER A 132 19.86 5.72 -20.57
C SER A 132 20.65 5.23 -21.78
N VAL A 133 20.68 6.02 -22.85
CA VAL A 133 21.47 5.74 -24.06
C VAL A 133 22.85 6.36 -23.93
N HIS A 134 23.89 5.53 -23.94
CA HIS A 134 25.29 5.95 -23.90
C HIS A 134 25.95 5.74 -25.26
N ILE A 135 26.40 6.83 -25.88
CA ILE A 135 27.18 6.81 -27.12
C ILE A 135 28.65 7.01 -26.74
N MET A 136 29.45 5.95 -26.79
CA MET A 136 30.87 5.97 -26.37
C MET A 136 31.75 6.60 -27.43
N SER A 137 31.69 7.93 -27.59
CA SER A 137 32.49 8.67 -28.57
C SER A 137 33.64 9.43 -27.91
N LYS A 138 34.63 9.87 -28.69
CA LYS A 138 35.71 10.74 -28.18
C LYS A 138 35.18 12.08 -27.65
N SER A 139 34.08 12.57 -28.22
CA SER A 139 33.40 13.76 -27.75
C SER A 139 32.40 13.38 -26.66
N HIS A 140 32.30 14.21 -25.63
CA HIS A 140 31.28 14.01 -24.61
C HIS A 140 29.89 14.24 -25.23
N ILE A 141 29.03 13.22 -25.14
CA ILE A 141 27.63 13.29 -25.54
C ILE A 141 26.82 12.96 -24.28
N ASN A 142 25.96 13.88 -23.87
CA ASN A 142 25.10 13.66 -22.71
C ASN A 142 24.19 12.45 -22.98
N PRO A 143 24.11 11.49 -22.05
CA PRO A 143 23.18 10.38 -22.18
C PRO A 143 21.74 10.89 -22.30
N GLN A 144 20.98 10.28 -23.21
CA GLN A 144 19.54 10.55 -23.28
C GLN A 144 18.82 9.57 -22.36
N GLU A 145 18.00 10.10 -21.46
CA GLU A 145 17.28 9.32 -20.46
C GLU A 145 15.77 9.28 -20.77
N LYS A 146 15.12 8.16 -20.44
CA LYS A 146 13.66 8.04 -20.42
C LYS A 146 13.22 7.25 -19.20
N GLU A 147 12.43 7.89 -18.35
CA GLU A 147 11.81 7.29 -17.17
C GLU A 147 10.57 6.48 -17.56
N PHE A 148 10.31 5.38 -16.84
CA PHE A 148 9.07 4.61 -16.91
C PHE A 148 8.65 4.14 -15.52
N ALA A 149 7.39 3.74 -15.36
CA ALA A 149 6.87 3.23 -14.09
C ALA A 149 6.71 1.71 -14.16
N LEU A 150 7.30 1.00 -13.19
CA LEU A 150 7.07 -0.42 -12.96
C LEU A 150 6.04 -0.60 -11.83
N ILE A 151 4.91 -1.22 -12.13
CA ILE A 151 3.85 -1.52 -11.16
C ILE A 151 3.78 -3.04 -10.98
N ILE A 152 3.82 -3.50 -9.73
CA ILE A 152 3.82 -4.92 -9.38
C ILE A 152 2.55 -5.21 -8.57
N PRO A 153 1.44 -5.58 -9.24
CA PRO A 153 0.26 -6.08 -8.54
C PRO A 153 0.65 -7.28 -7.69
N HIS A 154 0.25 -7.26 -6.42
CA HIS A 154 0.50 -8.34 -5.50
C HIS A 154 -0.70 -8.48 -4.58
N THR A 155 -1.31 -9.66 -4.59
CA THR A 155 -2.32 -10.02 -3.59
C THR A 155 -1.65 -10.86 -2.52
N PRO A 156 -1.71 -10.46 -1.23
CA PRO A 156 -1.11 -11.24 -0.15
C PRO A 156 -1.77 -12.62 -0.08
N SER A 157 -0.95 -13.64 0.18
CA SER A 157 -1.40 -15.04 0.23
C SER A 157 -2.30 -15.34 1.43
N LEU A 158 -2.14 -14.60 2.53
CA LEU A 158 -2.93 -14.75 3.74
C LEU A 158 -3.46 -13.39 4.21
N ILE A 159 -4.78 -13.29 4.32
CA ILE A 159 -5.47 -12.17 4.93
C ILE A 159 -6.16 -12.70 6.18
N GLN A 160 -5.83 -12.15 7.34
CA GLN A 160 -6.36 -12.57 8.63
C GLN A 160 -6.82 -11.37 9.46
N PRO A 161 -7.82 -11.53 10.33
CA PRO A 161 -8.21 -10.47 11.25
C PRO A 161 -7.09 -10.15 12.24
N ILE A 162 -7.03 -8.91 12.69
CA ILE A 162 -6.15 -8.49 13.79
C ILE A 162 -6.98 -8.45 15.06
N ASN A 163 -6.52 -9.13 16.10
CA ASN A 163 -7.00 -8.97 17.47
C ASN A 163 -5.79 -8.64 18.34
N GLN A 164 -5.63 -7.37 18.70
CA GLN A 164 -4.45 -6.87 19.37
C GLN A 164 -4.83 -6.02 20.58
N GLU A 165 -4.16 -6.28 21.70
CA GLU A 165 -4.19 -5.40 22.86
C GLU A 165 -3.26 -4.21 22.62
N LEU A 166 -3.79 -2.99 22.77
CA LEU A 166 -3.05 -1.75 22.68
C LEU A 166 -3.25 -0.95 23.97
N GLY A 167 -2.31 -0.09 24.30
CA GLY A 167 -2.45 0.76 25.47
C GLY A 167 -1.16 1.40 25.94
N ILE A 168 -1.32 2.22 26.97
CA ILE A 168 -0.24 2.78 27.77
C ILE A 168 -0.47 2.27 29.19
N GLU A 169 0.55 1.62 29.75
CA GLU A 169 0.47 0.95 31.05
C GLU A 169 -0.16 1.86 32.11
N LYS A 170 -1.16 1.34 32.83
CA LYS A 170 -1.90 2.03 33.91
C LYS A 170 -2.68 3.28 33.50
N ILE A 171 -2.71 3.67 32.22
CA ILE A 171 -3.44 4.84 31.75
C ILE A 171 -4.64 4.41 30.89
N ILE A 172 -4.37 3.70 29.79
CA ILE A 172 -5.36 3.25 28.80
C ILE A 172 -5.00 1.83 28.36
N GLN A 173 -5.98 0.94 28.31
CA GLN A 173 -5.84 -0.40 27.72
C GLN A 173 -7.08 -0.69 26.87
N LEU A 174 -6.90 -1.18 25.66
CA LEU A 174 -7.97 -1.42 24.71
C LEU A 174 -7.70 -2.63 23.83
N ASP A 175 -8.77 -3.27 23.37
CA ASP A 175 -8.71 -4.32 22.36
C ASP A 175 -9.07 -3.75 21.00
N LEU A 176 -8.09 -3.77 20.10
CA LEU A 176 -8.30 -3.49 18.70
C LEU A 176 -8.69 -4.79 17.98
N LYS A 177 -9.86 -4.76 17.34
CA LYS A 177 -10.27 -5.79 16.39
C LYS A 177 -10.39 -5.19 15.00
N LEU A 178 -9.61 -5.69 14.04
CA LEU A 178 -9.75 -5.34 12.62
C LEU A 178 -10.13 -6.59 11.82
N SER A 179 -10.99 -6.40 10.82
CA SER A 179 -11.41 -7.47 9.91
C SER A 179 -10.27 -8.11 9.13
N LYS A 180 -9.23 -7.34 8.79
CA LYS A 180 -8.06 -7.78 8.02
C LYS A 180 -6.78 -7.12 8.56
N ASN A 181 -5.64 -7.75 8.30
CA ASN A 181 -4.31 -7.17 8.47
C ASN A 181 -3.78 -6.52 7.18
N SER A 182 -4.34 -6.88 6.03
CA SER A 182 -3.92 -6.44 4.70
C SER A 182 -5.12 -5.93 3.90
N TYR A 183 -4.97 -4.74 3.30
CA TYR A 183 -6.03 -4.03 2.59
C TYR A 183 -5.58 -3.62 1.20
N ALA A 184 -6.48 -3.73 0.22
CA ALA A 184 -6.23 -3.15 -1.09
C ALA A 184 -6.24 -1.61 -1.00
N LEU A 185 -5.57 -0.91 -1.92
CA LEU A 185 -5.48 0.56 -1.90
C LEU A 185 -6.85 1.28 -1.94
N ASN A 186 -7.87 0.61 -2.48
CA ASN A 186 -9.24 1.13 -2.57
C ASN A 186 -10.21 0.49 -1.57
N ASP A 187 -9.72 -0.30 -0.62
CA ASP A 187 -10.55 -1.06 0.34
C ASP A 187 -11.12 -0.15 1.46
N VAL A 188 -11.89 -0.77 2.35
CA VAL A 188 -12.43 -0.15 3.57
C VAL A 188 -11.91 -0.92 4.77
N ILE A 189 -11.26 -0.21 5.69
CA ILE A 189 -10.83 -0.76 6.97
C ILE A 189 -12.05 -0.79 7.90
N MET A 190 -12.40 -1.99 8.35
CA MET A 190 -13.52 -2.25 9.25
C MET A 190 -13.01 -2.88 10.54
N GLY A 191 -13.51 -2.42 11.68
CA GLY A 191 -13.12 -2.93 12.99
C GLY A 191 -13.83 -2.27 14.16
N SER A 192 -13.29 -2.47 15.36
CA SER A 192 -13.77 -1.87 16.60
C SER A 192 -12.65 -1.75 17.64
N LEU A 193 -12.74 -0.73 18.50
CA LEU A 193 -11.92 -0.57 19.70
C LEU A 193 -12.80 -0.87 20.93
N PHE A 194 -12.38 -1.78 21.80
CA PHE A 194 -13.06 -2.04 23.08
C PHE A 194 -12.21 -1.51 24.23
N ILE A 195 -12.77 -0.61 25.04
CA ILE A 195 -12.03 0.06 26.13
C ILE A 195 -12.01 -0.84 27.37
N ARG A 196 -10.87 -1.48 27.64
CA ARG A 196 -10.68 -2.37 28.81
C ARG A 196 -10.35 -1.60 30.08
N LEU A 197 -9.46 -0.61 29.98
CA LEU A 197 -9.02 0.21 31.09
C LEU A 197 -8.95 1.67 30.65
N LEU A 198 -9.45 2.56 31.51
CA LEU A 198 -9.41 4.00 31.29
C LEU A 198 -9.30 4.70 32.64
N HIS A 199 -8.11 5.23 32.95
CA HIS A 199 -7.85 5.98 34.20
C HIS A 199 -7.78 7.50 33.99
N VAL A 200 -7.96 7.95 32.76
CA VAL A 200 -7.99 9.37 32.37
C VAL A 200 -9.31 9.68 31.68
N LYS A 201 -9.84 10.88 31.86
CA LYS A 201 -11.10 11.30 31.23
C LYS A 201 -10.87 11.68 29.78
N ILE A 202 -11.05 10.72 28.87
CA ILE A 202 -10.96 10.97 27.43
C ILE A 202 -12.27 11.58 26.95
N CYS A 203 -12.17 12.73 26.26
CA CYS A 203 -13.29 13.45 25.68
C CYS A 203 -13.32 13.41 24.14
N ARG A 204 -12.22 13.02 23.49
CA ARG A 204 -12.14 12.90 22.03
C ARG A 204 -11.21 11.77 21.63
N VAL A 205 -11.58 11.06 20.56
CA VAL A 205 -10.71 10.06 19.92
C VAL A 205 -10.59 10.37 18.44
N GLU A 206 -9.37 10.45 17.96
CA GLU A 206 -9.04 10.64 16.55
C GLU A 206 -8.29 9.41 16.01
N MET A 207 -8.53 9.08 14.74
CA MET A 207 -7.83 8.04 14.01
C MET A 207 -7.12 8.63 12.80
N ASN A 208 -5.86 8.24 12.64
CA ASN A 208 -4.99 8.71 11.58
C ASN A 208 -4.44 7.53 10.78
N LEU A 209 -4.46 7.65 9.45
CA LEU A 209 -3.66 6.79 8.58
C LEU A 209 -2.30 7.45 8.32
N ILE A 210 -1.24 6.81 8.79
CA ILE A 210 0.13 7.35 8.74
C ILE A 210 0.99 6.43 7.86
N ARG A 211 1.67 7.01 6.88
CA ARG A 211 2.78 6.35 6.19
C ARG A 211 4.10 6.73 6.83
N VAL A 212 4.94 5.75 7.06
CA VAL A 212 6.30 5.91 7.56
C VAL A 212 7.26 5.43 6.49
N GLU A 213 8.01 6.36 5.93
CA GLU A 213 9.09 6.11 4.98
C GLU A 213 10.40 6.05 5.75
N SER A 214 11.14 4.94 5.67
CA SER A 214 12.35 4.74 6.46
C SER A 214 13.55 4.34 5.62
N ILE A 215 14.75 4.77 6.01
CA ILE A 215 16.03 4.41 5.35
C ILE A 215 17.02 3.86 6.38
N GLY A 216 17.86 2.95 5.92
CA GLY A 216 19.08 2.53 6.58
C GLY A 216 18.99 1.15 7.20
N ARG A 217 20.14 0.68 7.68
CA ARG A 217 20.26 -0.55 8.48
C ARG A 217 21.16 -0.29 9.70
N PRO A 218 20.59 -0.22 10.91
CA PRO A 218 19.15 -0.26 11.23
C PRO A 218 18.38 0.93 10.63
N LEU A 219 17.04 0.86 10.56
CA LEU A 219 16.20 1.97 10.06
C LEU A 219 16.36 3.19 10.99
N MET A 220 17.12 4.19 10.54
CA MET A 220 17.47 5.36 11.35
C MET A 220 16.58 6.55 11.04
N GLU A 221 16.41 6.86 9.76
CA GLU A 221 15.72 8.05 9.32
C GLU A 221 14.30 7.72 8.92
N LYS A 222 13.32 8.41 9.51
CA LYS A 222 11.89 8.14 9.32
C LYS A 222 11.16 9.43 8.95
N SER A 223 10.53 9.45 7.79
CA SER A 223 9.58 10.51 7.41
C SER A 223 8.16 10.01 7.62
N ARG A 224 7.34 10.79 8.34
CA ARG A 224 5.94 10.47 8.62
C ARG A 224 5.03 11.36 7.80
N THR A 225 4.09 10.75 7.07
CA THR A 225 3.05 11.46 6.32
C THR A 225 1.68 11.03 6.84
N ASN A 226 0.88 11.99 7.33
CA ASN A 226 -0.51 11.75 7.68
C ASN A 226 -1.39 11.94 6.45
N PHE A 227 -2.15 10.92 6.06
CA PHE A 227 -3.01 10.96 4.88
C PHE A 227 -4.39 11.51 5.17
N LYS A 228 -4.96 11.12 6.32
CA LYS A 228 -6.31 11.50 6.71
C LYS A 228 -6.46 11.27 8.21
N ASN A 229 -7.03 12.29 8.85
CA ASN A 229 -7.48 12.29 10.24
C ASN A 229 -9.01 12.21 10.23
N ILE A 230 -9.58 11.33 11.05
CA ILE A 230 -11.02 11.27 11.31
C ILE A 230 -11.25 11.30 12.82
N GLN A 231 -12.26 12.03 13.26
CA GLN A 231 -12.74 11.97 14.62
C GLN A 231 -13.69 10.78 14.76
N LEU A 232 -13.35 9.85 15.65
CA LEU A 232 -14.17 8.67 15.93
C LEU A 232 -15.18 8.93 17.05
N VAL A 233 -14.79 9.73 18.04
CA VAL A 233 -15.60 10.00 19.23
C VAL A 233 -15.52 11.49 19.56
N ASP A 234 -16.68 12.05 19.89
CA ASP A 234 -16.85 13.39 20.44
C ASP A 234 -17.70 13.30 21.71
N GLY A 235 -17.04 13.15 22.86
CA GLY A 235 -17.70 12.88 24.13
C GLY A 235 -16.86 12.02 25.06
N GLN A 236 -17.32 11.95 26.31
CA GLN A 236 -16.64 11.19 27.35
C GLN A 236 -16.73 9.69 27.08
N LEU A 237 -15.59 9.00 27.15
CA LEU A 237 -15.53 7.53 27.13
C LEU A 237 -15.48 6.96 28.54
N VAL A 238 -16.03 5.76 28.69
CA VAL A 238 -15.95 4.96 29.91
C VAL A 238 -15.43 3.55 29.60
N LYS A 239 -15.00 2.85 30.65
CA LYS A 239 -14.63 1.45 30.56
C LYS A 239 -15.83 0.63 30.06
N GLY A 240 -15.59 -0.23 29.07
CA GLY A 240 -16.60 -1.09 28.45
C GLY A 240 -17.15 -0.55 27.13
N ASP A 241 -16.86 0.72 26.77
CA ASP A 241 -17.29 1.28 25.51
C ASP A 241 -16.68 0.57 24.31
N ILE A 242 -17.45 0.49 23.22
CA ILE A 242 -17.04 -0.05 21.93
C ILE A 242 -17.13 1.06 20.89
N ILE A 243 -15.99 1.40 20.28
CA ILE A 243 -15.90 2.41 19.22
C ILE A 243 -15.80 1.69 17.88
N PRO A 244 -16.83 1.75 17.02
CA PRO A 244 -16.76 1.15 15.69
C PRO A 244 -15.81 1.93 14.78
N VAL A 245 -15.04 1.22 13.96
CA VAL A 245 -14.07 1.79 13.01
C VAL A 245 -14.49 1.45 11.59
N ARG A 246 -14.68 2.49 10.77
CA ARG A 246 -14.91 2.38 9.33
C ARG A 246 -14.13 3.46 8.60
N PHE A 247 -13.06 3.08 7.91
CA PHE A 247 -12.15 4.01 7.25
C PHE A 247 -11.97 3.65 5.77
N PHE A 248 -12.40 4.54 4.88
CA PHE A 248 -12.31 4.35 3.42
C PHE A 248 -10.92 4.76 2.90
N LEU A 249 -10.23 3.85 2.21
CA LEU A 249 -8.91 4.09 1.61
C LEU A 249 -9.00 4.71 0.20
N LYS A 250 -10.14 4.50 -0.48
CA LYS A 250 -10.41 5.07 -1.80
C LYS A 250 -10.18 6.58 -1.84
N ASN A 251 -9.60 7.06 -2.94
CA ASN A 251 -9.23 8.45 -3.20
C ASN A 251 -8.06 9.00 -2.35
N LEU A 252 -7.45 8.18 -1.50
CA LEU A 252 -6.16 8.53 -0.91
C LEU A 252 -5.03 8.16 -1.88
N GLN A 253 -4.02 9.02 -2.00
CA GLN A 253 -2.85 8.77 -2.86
C GLN A 253 -1.88 7.77 -2.19
N LEU A 254 -2.37 6.56 -1.94
CA LEU A 254 -1.65 5.50 -1.26
C LEU A 254 -0.80 4.69 -2.24
N THR A 255 0.23 4.07 -1.69
CA THR A 255 1.07 3.08 -2.39
C THR A 255 1.00 1.76 -1.63
N PRO A 256 1.39 0.64 -2.25
CA PRO A 256 1.62 -0.59 -1.51
C PRO A 256 2.66 -0.41 -0.39
N THR A 257 2.54 -1.23 0.65
CA THR A 257 3.59 -1.44 1.65
C THR A 257 4.80 -2.05 0.95
N GLN A 258 5.98 -1.51 1.24
CA GLN A 258 7.25 -1.97 0.68
C GLN A 258 8.22 -2.22 1.83
N THR A 259 8.34 -3.48 2.25
CA THR A 259 9.20 -3.84 3.38
C THR A 259 10.57 -4.27 2.89
N ASN A 260 11.60 -3.65 3.44
CA ASN A 260 12.99 -3.99 3.21
C ASN A 260 13.39 -4.11 1.72
N ILE A 261 13.19 -3.03 0.97
CA ILE A 261 13.54 -2.99 -0.46
C ILE A 261 15.05 -2.86 -0.61
N ALA A 262 15.66 -3.88 -1.20
CA ALA A 262 17.10 -3.97 -1.47
C ALA A 262 17.98 -3.65 -0.26
N ASP A 263 17.51 -3.95 0.95
CA ASP A 263 18.20 -3.64 2.21
C ASP A 263 18.44 -2.13 2.45
N ILE A 264 17.74 -1.27 1.72
CA ILE A 264 17.95 0.19 1.72
C ILE A 264 16.82 0.92 2.44
N PHE A 265 15.55 0.62 2.09
CA PHE A 265 14.42 1.41 2.58
C PHE A 265 13.18 0.57 2.87
N SER A 266 12.22 1.17 3.58
CA SER A 266 10.88 0.61 3.78
C SER A 266 9.80 1.69 3.77
N VAL A 267 8.59 1.29 3.37
CA VAL A 267 7.38 2.11 3.38
C VAL A 267 6.30 1.31 4.10
N ASN A 268 5.99 1.71 5.33
CA ASN A 268 5.03 1.04 6.21
C ASN A 268 3.84 1.94 6.49
N TYR A 269 2.68 1.34 6.78
CA TYR A 269 1.44 2.06 7.06
C TYR A 269 0.94 1.70 8.46
N TYR A 270 0.52 2.71 9.21
CA TYR A 270 0.04 2.57 10.56
C TYR A 270 -1.32 3.22 10.73
N LEU A 271 -2.19 2.55 11.47
CA LEU A 271 -3.37 3.16 12.05
C LEU A 271 -3.00 3.66 13.43
N SER A 272 -3.15 4.97 13.63
CA SER A 272 -2.76 5.64 14.86
C SER A 272 -3.99 6.27 15.50
N PHE A 273 -4.26 5.89 16.74
CA PHE A 273 -5.39 6.32 17.54
C PHE A 273 -4.89 7.29 18.61
N ASP A 274 -5.35 8.53 18.53
CA ASP A 274 -5.07 9.59 19.51
C ASP A 274 -6.26 9.72 20.46
N PHE A 275 -6.07 9.32 21.71
CA PHE A 275 -7.02 9.55 22.79
C PHE A 275 -6.68 10.88 23.46
N ILE A 276 -7.64 11.79 23.53
CA ILE A 276 -7.44 13.18 23.98
C ILE A 276 -8.30 13.41 25.22
N ASP A 277 -7.68 13.89 26.29
CA ASP A 277 -8.38 14.18 27.54
C ASP A 277 -8.94 15.62 27.61
N GLU A 278 -9.66 15.91 28.70
CA GLU A 278 -10.24 17.23 28.98
C GLU A 278 -9.20 18.36 29.06
N GLU A 279 -7.94 18.04 29.37
CA GLU A 279 -6.83 19.00 29.45
C GLU A 279 -6.10 19.18 28.09
N GLY A 280 -6.46 18.38 27.09
CA GLY A 280 -5.88 18.39 25.74
C GLY A 280 -4.63 17.54 25.58
N MET A 281 -4.27 16.72 26.58
CA MET A 281 -3.17 15.78 26.51
C MET A 281 -3.52 14.62 25.58
N LYS A 282 -2.52 14.15 24.81
CA LYS A 282 -2.70 13.11 23.80
C LYS A 282 -2.01 11.81 24.20
N TYR A 283 -2.76 10.71 24.15
CA TYR A 283 -2.30 9.35 24.39
C TYR A 283 -2.40 8.56 23.08
N ASN A 284 -1.25 8.19 22.52
CA ASN A 284 -1.18 7.58 21.20
C ASN A 284 -1.03 6.05 21.30
N CYS A 285 -1.87 5.32 20.58
CA CYS A 285 -1.74 3.88 20.34
C CYS A 285 -1.72 3.64 18.84
N ALA A 286 -0.87 2.75 18.33
CA ALA A 286 -0.79 2.48 16.90
C ALA A 286 -0.67 0.99 16.60
N THR A 287 -1.20 0.58 15.45
CA THR A 287 -1.00 -0.75 14.87
C THR A 287 -0.53 -0.63 13.43
N GLU A 288 0.25 -1.60 12.96
CA GLU A 288 0.70 -1.67 11.57
C GLU A 288 -0.36 -2.37 10.71
N ILE A 289 -0.55 -1.86 9.49
CA ILE A 289 -1.37 -2.51 8.47
C ILE A 289 -0.58 -2.64 7.17
N ASN A 290 -0.93 -3.65 6.39
CA ASN A 290 -0.36 -3.85 5.07
C ASN A 290 -1.28 -3.31 3.99
N LEU A 291 -0.74 -2.51 3.08
CA LEU A 291 -1.44 -2.05 1.90
C LEU A 291 -0.88 -2.76 0.67
N TYR A 292 -1.76 -3.15 -0.25
CA TYR A 292 -1.35 -3.83 -1.48
C TYR A 292 -2.18 -3.38 -2.68
N ARG A 293 -1.63 -3.59 -3.88
CA ARG A 293 -2.33 -3.33 -5.14
C ARG A 293 -2.89 -4.65 -5.66
N GLY A 294 -4.20 -4.81 -5.59
CA GLY A 294 -4.88 -6.02 -6.08
C GLY A 294 -4.94 -6.05 -7.61
N GLU A 295 -5.04 -7.25 -8.20
CA GLU A 295 -5.19 -7.43 -9.66
C GLU A 295 -6.53 -6.90 -10.21
N LYS A 296 -7.51 -6.69 -9.33
CA LYS A 296 -8.88 -6.26 -9.65
C LYS A 296 -9.27 -4.95 -8.97
N ASP A 297 -8.51 -3.87 -9.22
CA ASP A 297 -8.90 -2.51 -8.81
C ASP A 297 -10.13 -1.95 -9.57
N GLN A 298 -10.85 -2.79 -10.32
CA GLN A 298 -12.19 -2.53 -10.83
C GLN A 298 -13.21 -3.48 -10.20
N GLN A 299 -13.54 -3.27 -8.93
CA GLN A 299 -14.89 -3.62 -8.47
C GLN A 299 -15.72 -2.35 -8.44
N ASP A 300 -16.70 -2.32 -9.32
CA ASP A 300 -17.80 -1.37 -9.30
C ASP A 300 -18.55 -1.57 -7.97
N VAL A 301 -18.18 -0.81 -6.93
CA VAL A 301 -18.91 -0.75 -5.67
C VAL A 301 -20.18 0.06 -5.89
N ARG A 302 -21.04 -0.41 -6.81
CA ARG A 302 -22.46 -0.11 -6.72
C ARG A 302 -22.91 -0.74 -5.41
N MET A 303 -23.38 0.11 -4.50
CA MET A 303 -24.06 -0.27 -3.28
C MET A 303 -25.10 -1.33 -3.62
N LEU A 304 -24.83 -2.59 -3.30
CA LEU A 304 -25.92 -3.49 -3.00
C LEU A 304 -26.35 -3.08 -1.59
N PRO A 305 -27.57 -2.56 -1.39
CA PRO A 305 -28.10 -2.43 -0.05
C PRO A 305 -27.99 -3.80 0.64
N PRO A 306 -27.90 -3.85 1.98
CA PRO A 306 -28.08 -5.11 2.69
C PRO A 306 -29.34 -5.74 2.11
N VAL A 307 -29.23 -6.94 1.53
CA VAL A 307 -30.42 -7.72 1.27
C VAL A 307 -30.98 -7.98 2.65
N ASP A 308 -32.07 -7.31 2.99
CA ASP A 308 -32.84 -7.61 4.17
C ASP A 308 -33.20 -9.10 4.08
N VAL A 309 -32.44 -9.93 4.79
CA VAL A 309 -32.87 -11.28 5.14
C VAL A 309 -33.86 -11.13 6.30
N VAL A 310 -34.93 -10.39 6.04
CA VAL A 310 -36.13 -10.42 6.85
C VAL A 310 -37.13 -11.18 6.00
N ASP A 311 -37.35 -12.44 6.38
CA ASP A 311 -38.39 -13.26 5.79
C ASP A 311 -39.76 -12.64 6.16
N LEU A 312 -40.23 -11.76 5.27
CA LEU A 312 -41.47 -10.99 5.44
C LEU A 312 -42.71 -11.88 5.30
N GLU A 313 -42.58 -13.15 4.89
CA GLU A 313 -43.70 -14.09 4.78
C GLU A 313 -44.37 -14.39 6.14
N HIS A 314 -43.66 -14.19 7.25
CA HIS A 314 -44.21 -14.43 8.60
C HIS A 314 -44.77 -13.19 9.31
N LEU A 315 -44.65 -11.99 8.71
CA LEU A 315 -45.19 -10.74 9.28
C LEU A 315 -46.49 -10.28 8.60
N ALA A 316 -46.93 -10.96 7.54
CA ALA A 316 -48.11 -10.58 6.76
C ALA A 316 -49.46 -10.94 7.40
N SER A 317 -49.53 -11.34 8.67
CA SER A 317 -50.79 -11.71 9.33
C SER A 317 -51.32 -10.69 10.35
N VAL A 318 -51.00 -9.41 10.21
CA VAL A 318 -51.70 -8.36 10.99
C VAL A 318 -51.96 -7.14 10.11
N SER A 319 -52.90 -7.26 9.18
CA SER A 319 -53.49 -6.12 8.49
C SER A 319 -55.00 -6.15 8.65
N HIS A 320 -55.49 -5.82 9.84
CA HIS A 320 -56.85 -5.29 10.07
C HIS A 320 -57.01 -4.72 11.48
N LEU A 321 -56.22 -3.72 11.82
CA LEU A 321 -56.50 -2.82 12.95
C LEU A 321 -56.10 -1.42 12.50
N TYR A 322 -56.96 -0.77 11.70
CA TYR A 322 -57.15 0.68 11.56
C TYR A 322 -57.91 0.93 10.25
N LEU A 323 -59.24 1.04 10.36
CA LEU A 323 -60.09 1.97 9.63
C LEU A 323 -61.51 1.84 10.19
N GLY A 324 -62.07 2.98 10.59
CA GLY A 324 -63.33 3.10 11.31
C GLY A 324 -64.58 3.03 10.43
N ASP A 325 -65.69 2.89 11.14
CA ASP A 325 -67.12 3.07 10.83
C ASP A 325 -67.52 3.40 9.37
N SER A 326 -68.35 2.51 8.80
CA SER A 326 -69.68 2.88 8.26
C SER A 326 -70.53 1.65 7.91
N ASP A 327 -71.75 1.65 8.45
CA ASP A 327 -73.02 1.05 7.99
C ASP A 327 -73.21 -0.48 7.73
N ARG A 328 -74.23 -1.01 8.43
CA ARG A 328 -74.94 -2.31 8.31
C ARG A 328 -75.75 -2.40 6.97
N PRO A 329 -76.29 -3.56 6.47
CA PRO A 329 -76.94 -4.67 7.23
C PRO A 329 -76.89 -6.16 6.73
N ILE A 330 -77.02 -7.08 7.71
CA ILE A 330 -77.79 -8.37 7.84
C ILE A 330 -77.61 -9.54 6.82
N GLU A 331 -77.30 -10.75 7.34
CA GLU A 331 -78.01 -12.08 7.24
C GLU A 331 -77.02 -13.24 7.54
N GLU A 332 -77.19 -13.99 8.65
CA GLU A 332 -77.67 -15.41 8.73
C GLU A 332 -76.75 -16.41 7.97
N GLN A 333 -76.19 -17.50 8.51
CA GLN A 333 -76.66 -18.56 9.42
C GLN A 333 -75.46 -19.45 9.87
N GLU A 334 -75.63 -20.12 11.02
CA GLU A 334 -75.25 -21.52 11.39
C GLU A 334 -74.01 -22.18 10.74
N ASN A 335 -73.14 -22.95 11.41
CA ASN A 335 -73.37 -23.93 12.47
C ASN A 335 -72.02 -24.51 12.99
N SER A 336 -72.08 -25.08 14.21
CA SER A 336 -71.31 -26.24 14.72
C SER A 336 -69.77 -26.22 14.84
N GLN A 337 -69.33 -25.90 16.06
CA GLN A 337 -68.35 -26.60 16.95
C GLN A 337 -68.25 -28.15 16.81
N PRO A 338 -67.36 -28.87 17.55
CA PRO A 338 -66.03 -28.52 18.12
C PRO A 338 -65.03 -29.73 18.12
N ASN A 339 -63.96 -29.58 18.92
CA ASN A 339 -63.11 -30.62 19.56
C ASN A 339 -61.86 -31.04 18.76
N GLU A 340 -60.68 -31.24 19.36
CA GLU A 340 -60.33 -31.53 20.75
C GLU A 340 -58.82 -31.27 20.97
N VAL A 341 -58.45 -30.83 22.17
CA VAL A 341 -57.06 -30.83 22.67
C VAL A 341 -56.86 -32.12 23.48
N PRO A 342 -55.65 -32.68 23.50
CA PRO A 342 -55.08 -32.99 24.83
C PRO A 342 -53.65 -32.48 25.03
N LYS A 343 -53.40 -32.13 26.29
CA LYS A 343 -52.16 -31.72 26.94
C LYS A 343 -51.31 -32.93 27.41
N GLN A 344 -50.15 -32.57 27.98
CA GLN A 344 -49.33 -33.23 29.03
C GLN A 344 -48.10 -33.98 28.51
N GLU A 345 -46.87 -33.49 28.77
CA GLU A 345 -46.07 -33.41 30.03
C GLU A 345 -45.18 -34.65 30.22
N GLY A 346 -43.89 -34.44 30.57
CA GLY A 346 -43.10 -35.40 31.35
C GLY A 346 -41.70 -35.77 30.85
N ASP A 347 -40.69 -35.15 31.48
CA ASP A 347 -39.51 -35.76 32.13
C ASP A 347 -38.22 -36.20 31.37
N ASP A 348 -37.12 -35.54 31.81
CA ASP A 348 -35.85 -36.07 32.35
C ASP A 348 -34.79 -36.80 31.49
N LYS A 349 -33.60 -36.16 31.33
CA LYS A 349 -32.30 -36.47 32.01
C LYS A 349 -31.04 -36.04 31.22
N LEU A 350 -30.08 -35.45 31.95
CA LEU A 350 -28.65 -35.29 31.59
C LEU A 350 -27.88 -36.63 31.69
N PRO A 351 -26.66 -36.70 31.11
CA PRO A 351 -25.48 -36.78 31.98
C PRO A 351 -24.25 -35.96 31.53
N SER A 352 -23.42 -35.63 32.54
CA SER A 352 -22.08 -35.04 32.50
C SER A 352 -20.97 -36.07 32.23
N PHE A 353 -19.84 -35.66 31.65
CA PHE A 353 -18.52 -36.27 31.85
C PHE A 353 -17.39 -35.24 31.60
N GLY A 354 -16.40 -35.20 32.49
CA GLY A 354 -15.11 -34.50 32.35
C GLY A 354 -13.95 -35.49 32.47
N ASP A 355 -12.77 -35.15 31.91
CA ASP A 355 -11.51 -34.88 32.65
C ASP A 355 -10.25 -34.95 31.76
N ASP A 356 -9.29 -34.10 32.15
CA ASP A 356 -7.82 -34.16 32.04
C ASP A 356 -7.09 -34.07 30.69
N PHE A 357 -6.22 -33.05 30.55
CA PHE A 357 -4.80 -33.20 30.15
C PHE A 357 -3.93 -32.02 30.65
N LYS A 358 -2.70 -32.35 31.05
CA LYS A 358 -1.73 -31.62 31.88
C LYS A 358 -0.84 -30.63 31.11
N GLU A 359 -0.37 -29.60 31.82
CA GLU A 359 0.73 -28.70 31.49
C GLU A 359 2.10 -29.39 31.60
N GLU A 360 3.01 -29.11 30.66
CA GLU A 360 4.45 -29.37 30.79
C GLU A 360 5.23 -28.03 30.77
N VAL A 361 6.06 -27.85 31.79
CA VAL A 361 6.99 -26.75 32.02
C VAL A 361 8.37 -27.20 31.56
N TYR A 362 9.06 -26.42 30.74
CA TYR A 362 10.49 -26.59 30.47
C TYR A 362 11.30 -25.56 31.27
N GLU A 363 12.08 -26.05 32.23
CA GLU A 363 13.24 -25.36 32.80
C GLU A 363 14.45 -25.57 31.88
N GLU A 364 15.15 -24.49 31.51
CA GLU A 364 16.54 -24.59 31.03
C GLU A 364 17.46 -23.72 31.88
N THR A 365 18.51 -24.39 32.32
CA THR A 365 19.55 -24.03 33.27
C THR A 365 20.51 -22.95 32.80
N LYS A 366 20.94 -22.11 33.75
CA LYS A 366 22.11 -21.24 33.67
C LYS A 366 23.40 -22.06 33.55
N GLN A 367 24.33 -21.64 32.71
CA GLN A 367 25.76 -21.96 32.84
C GLN A 367 26.59 -20.68 32.60
N ASP A 368 27.12 -20.16 33.71
CA ASP A 368 28.29 -19.29 33.74
C ASP A 368 29.54 -20.18 33.57
N ASP A 369 30.47 -19.79 32.70
CA ASP A 369 31.89 -20.14 32.84
C ASP A 369 32.77 -19.11 32.12
N THR A 370 33.65 -18.47 32.90
CA THR A 370 34.81 -17.67 32.47
C THR A 370 36.01 -18.15 33.32
N PRO A 371 37.28 -17.75 33.07
CA PRO A 371 37.97 -17.39 31.83
C PRO A 371 39.34 -18.12 31.68
N LYS A 372 39.97 -18.08 30.50
CA LYS A 372 41.44 -18.19 30.40
C LYS A 372 42.06 -17.20 29.41
N LYS A 373 43.06 -16.49 29.95
CA LYS A 373 43.96 -15.48 29.38
C LYS A 373 44.80 -16.02 28.23
N SER A 374 45.15 -15.15 27.26
CA SER A 374 46.54 -14.70 27.04
C SER A 374 46.67 -13.72 25.85
N THR A 375 47.34 -12.60 26.13
CA THR A 375 48.26 -11.81 25.25
C THR A 375 47.68 -11.19 23.97
N GLY A 376 47.82 -9.90 23.66
CA GLY A 376 48.58 -8.81 24.24
C GLY A 376 48.65 -7.65 23.21
N ASN A 377 48.90 -6.46 23.74
CA ASN A 377 49.42 -5.25 23.07
C ASN A 377 48.46 -4.35 22.24
N ASN A 378 48.21 -3.19 22.86
CA ASN A 378 48.61 -1.85 22.40
C ASN A 378 47.63 -0.95 21.61
N VAL A 379 47.39 0.21 22.26
CA VAL A 379 47.47 1.60 21.75
C VAL A 379 46.15 2.34 21.49
N GLU A 380 45.93 3.29 22.40
CA GLU A 380 45.45 4.69 22.25
C GLU A 380 44.00 5.01 21.84
N ASP A 381 43.29 5.59 22.83
CA ASP A 381 42.59 6.87 22.79
C ASP A 381 42.12 7.41 21.43
N PHE A 382 40.81 7.61 21.27
CA PHE A 382 40.29 8.91 20.81
C PHE A 382 38.85 9.09 21.31
N ILE A 383 38.70 10.11 22.16
CA ILE A 383 37.45 10.80 22.48
C ILE A 383 37.08 11.65 21.26
N PHE A 384 35.88 11.46 20.70
CA PHE A 384 34.90 12.51 20.35
C PHE A 384 33.54 11.86 20.08
#